data_AF-Q175G2-F1
#
_entry.id   AF-Q175G2-F1
#
_cell.length_a   1.000
_cell.length_b   1.000
_cell.length_c   1.000
_cell.angle_alpha   90.00
_cell.angle_beta   90.00
_cell.angle_gamma   90.00
#
_symmetry.space_group_name_H-M   'P 1'
#
loop_
_entity.id
_entity.type
_entity.pdbx_description
1 polymer ?
#
loop_
_entity_poly.entity_id
_entity_poly.type
_entity_poly.pdbx_seq_one_letter_code
_entity_poly.pdbx_strand_id
1 'polypeptide(L)'
;MYFQGKCRELTEQYCDCITRLTAFLELDLDIKGHLSSLRNIVFNDCRLLEKMQLTSEQTSIFYRLYKCLFQIIVKALHAELPGNRSLDAIDATPRKTRQHLNKRVLELLRVLIKQLQKYDESLDTSVHTFFSLCDMLLLTQEATADLGIVELEFITYTVEPTLLHRMVKFLLNYLFSKKYDWHEAPVLKQKQMLTKYAQLYDLHKSLPRITDAHYIVVNFAIDTVFDKQLKDLMKILHRADPAQFCEVIAQAAFQLLQGYKSEASVKSFFKKFQSFALARLTTDNKEEYYTVMAKVVEKILNNLMHILSDPEPTVEAKRMFKLVEPLLPDVPIEERLALEHLIMRHPEYDRLSDANRRAVDRFVKHLKPQGE
;
A
#
# COMPACT_ATOMS: atom_id res chain seq x y z
N MET A 1 -35.98 27.57 21.29
CA MET A 1 -35.51 27.57 19.89
C MET A 1 -34.33 28.52 19.60
N TYR A 2 -34.07 29.58 20.39
CA TYR A 2 -32.94 30.51 20.14
C TYR A 2 -31.51 29.99 20.44
N PHE A 3 -31.38 28.94 21.27
CA PHE A 3 -30.05 28.40 21.67
C PHE A 3 -29.45 27.39 20.67
N GLN A 4 -30.28 26.68 19.89
CA GLN A 4 -29.78 25.76 18.86
C GLN A 4 -29.22 26.51 17.64
N GLY A 5 -29.79 27.67 17.28
CA GLY A 5 -29.31 28.50 16.16
C GLY A 5 -27.92 29.09 16.40
N LYS A 6 -27.68 29.72 17.57
CA LYS A 6 -26.36 30.27 17.92
C LYS A 6 -25.26 29.21 18.05
N CYS A 7 -25.60 28.00 18.51
CA CYS A 7 -24.65 26.91 18.62
C CYS A 7 -24.22 26.39 17.24
N ARG A 8 -25.12 26.42 16.25
CA ARG A 8 -24.84 26.02 14.87
C ARG A 8 -23.97 27.04 14.15
N GLU A 9 -24.33 28.33 14.19
CA GLU A 9 -23.53 29.40 13.58
C GLU A 9 -22.10 29.44 14.15
N LEU A 10 -21.94 29.28 15.46
CA LEU A 10 -20.62 29.21 16.10
C LEU A 10 -19.83 27.98 15.64
N THR A 11 -20.50 26.83 15.47
CA THR A 11 -19.87 25.60 14.97
C THR A 11 -19.43 25.76 13.51
N GLU A 12 -20.26 26.38 12.68
CA GLU A 12 -19.93 26.66 11.27
C GLU A 12 -18.74 27.63 11.15
N GLN A 13 -18.73 28.73 11.92
CA GLN A 13 -17.60 29.66 11.98
C GLN A 13 -16.30 28.98 12.47
N TYR A 14 -16.41 28.12 13.48
CA TYR A 14 -15.27 27.36 13.98
C TYR A 14 -14.74 26.39 12.91
N CYS A 15 -15.62 25.65 12.22
CA CYS A 15 -15.24 24.77 11.10
C CYS A 15 -14.55 25.54 9.97
N ASP A 16 -15.02 26.75 9.62
CA ASP A 16 -14.38 27.59 8.61
C ASP A 16 -12.97 28.03 9.03
N CYS A 17 -12.82 28.46 10.29
CA CYS A 17 -11.52 28.78 10.87
C CYS A 17 -10.56 27.60 10.84
N ILE A 18 -11.04 26.41 11.21
CA ILE A 18 -10.24 25.17 11.21
C ILE A 18 -9.87 24.76 9.78
N THR A 19 -10.77 24.92 8.82
CA THR A 19 -10.50 24.64 7.40
C THR A 19 -9.38 25.53 6.87
N ARG A 20 -9.46 26.84 7.14
CA ARG A 20 -8.43 27.80 6.75
C ARG A 20 -7.10 27.48 7.43
N LEU A 21 -7.10 27.23 8.74
CA LEU A 21 -5.92 26.85 9.49
C LEU A 21 -5.28 25.59 8.89
N THR A 22 -6.07 24.54 8.64
CA THR A 22 -5.59 23.29 8.03
C THR A 22 -4.92 23.55 6.68
N ALA A 23 -5.54 24.35 5.81
CA ALA A 23 -4.96 24.72 4.53
C ALA A 23 -3.64 25.49 4.69
N PHE A 24 -3.55 26.42 5.66
CA PHE A 24 -2.31 27.12 5.96
C PHE A 24 -1.20 26.18 6.45
N LEU A 25 -1.53 25.19 7.30
CA LEU A 25 -0.54 24.22 7.80
C LEU A 25 -0.05 23.28 6.69
N GLU A 26 -0.91 22.89 5.74
CA GLU A 26 -0.55 22.02 4.62
C GLU A 26 0.40 22.68 3.62
N LEU A 27 0.45 24.02 3.58
CA LEU A 27 1.39 24.79 2.75
C LEU A 27 2.80 24.91 3.35
N ASP A 28 3.08 24.25 4.47
CA ASP A 28 4.39 24.16 5.13
C ASP A 28 5.05 25.53 5.38
N LEU A 29 4.24 26.55 5.70
CA LEU A 29 4.74 27.85 6.14
C LEU A 29 5.45 27.68 7.49
N ASP A 30 6.58 28.39 7.70
CA ASP A 30 7.40 28.25 8.91
C ASP A 30 6.66 28.78 10.15
N ILE A 31 6.09 27.87 10.96
CA ILE A 31 5.25 28.20 12.13
C ILE A 31 6.01 28.01 13.46
N LYS A 32 7.35 28.11 13.45
CA LYS A 32 8.20 27.97 14.65
C LYS A 32 7.72 28.80 15.85
N GLY A 33 7.11 29.97 15.63
CA GLY A 33 6.61 30.86 16.68
C GLY A 33 5.32 30.44 17.40
N HIS A 34 4.57 29.44 16.91
CA HIS A 34 3.25 29.07 17.46
C HIS A 34 3.13 27.62 17.93
N LEU A 35 4.24 26.88 18.03
CA LEU A 35 4.26 25.45 18.38
C LEU A 35 3.55 25.14 19.72
N SER A 36 3.66 26.01 20.72
CA SER A 36 3.00 25.82 22.03
C SER A 36 1.47 25.89 21.93
N SER A 37 0.94 26.88 21.21
CA SER A 37 -0.50 27.03 20.96
C SER A 37 -1.04 25.88 20.10
N LEU A 38 -0.30 25.48 19.07
CA LEU A 38 -0.65 24.34 18.21
C LEU A 38 -0.67 23.01 18.98
N ARG A 39 0.30 22.78 19.86
CA ARG A 39 0.32 21.63 20.77
C ARG A 39 -0.92 21.61 21.67
N ASN A 40 -1.29 22.76 22.26
CA ASN A 40 -2.47 22.86 23.12
C ASN A 40 -3.78 22.51 22.39
N ILE A 41 -3.90 22.87 21.10
CA ILE A 41 -5.04 22.49 20.25
C ILE A 41 -5.10 20.96 20.13
N VAL A 42 -3.99 20.28 19.77
CA VAL A 42 -3.95 18.81 19.67
C VAL A 42 -4.30 18.12 20.99
N PHE A 43 -3.79 18.64 22.11
CA PHE A 43 -3.97 18.01 23.42
C PHE A 43 -5.39 18.13 23.98
N ASN A 44 -6.07 19.24 23.70
CA ASN A 44 -7.37 19.55 24.29
C ASN A 44 -8.56 19.26 23.35
N ASP A 45 -8.39 19.39 22.02
CA ASP A 45 -9.53 19.43 21.08
C ASP A 45 -10.02 18.07 20.58
N CYS A 46 -9.24 16.98 20.65
CA CYS A 46 -9.75 15.66 20.20
C CYS A 46 -11.04 15.23 20.94
N ARG A 47 -11.21 15.66 22.19
CA ARG A 47 -12.44 15.42 22.99
C ARG A 47 -13.62 16.30 22.57
N LEU A 48 -13.36 17.38 21.84
CA LEU A 48 -14.40 18.27 21.35
C LEU A 48 -15.05 17.72 20.09
N LEU A 49 -14.34 16.95 19.26
CA LEU A 49 -14.94 16.35 18.05
C LEU A 49 -16.15 15.47 18.34
N GLU A 50 -16.10 14.64 19.39
CA GLU A 50 -17.23 13.79 19.77
C GLU A 50 -18.41 14.59 20.33
N LYS A 51 -18.18 15.82 20.77
CA LYS A 51 -19.19 16.71 21.36
C LYS A 51 -19.75 17.72 20.36
N MET A 52 -18.96 18.08 19.36
CA MET A 52 -19.37 18.90 18.22
C MET A 52 -20.16 17.98 17.29
N GLN A 53 -21.45 18.25 17.10
CA GLN A 53 -22.31 17.49 16.18
C GLN A 53 -21.94 17.80 14.72
N LEU A 54 -20.73 17.43 14.32
CA LEU A 54 -20.13 17.73 13.02
C LEU A 54 -20.64 16.77 11.95
N THR A 55 -20.70 17.27 10.71
CA THR A 55 -20.86 16.40 9.55
C THR A 55 -19.60 15.57 9.31
N SER A 56 -19.71 14.50 8.52
CA SER A 56 -18.55 13.68 8.14
C SER A 56 -17.45 14.49 7.46
N GLU A 57 -17.83 15.43 6.59
CA GLU A 57 -16.90 16.30 5.88
C GLU A 57 -16.15 17.21 6.84
N GLN A 58 -16.87 17.88 7.74
CA GLN A 58 -16.26 18.71 8.79
C GLN A 58 -15.31 17.87 9.65
N THR A 59 -15.74 16.69 10.08
CA THR A 59 -14.91 15.77 10.87
C THR A 59 -13.62 15.37 10.13
N SER A 60 -13.69 15.17 8.81
CA SER A 60 -12.52 14.82 7.99
C SER A 60 -11.47 15.95 7.95
N ILE A 61 -11.90 17.21 8.04
CA ILE A 61 -11.01 18.38 8.09
C ILE A 61 -10.24 18.41 9.41
N PHE A 62 -10.88 18.03 10.53
CA PHE A 62 -10.16 17.90 11.80
C PHE A 62 -9.13 16.77 11.79
N TYR A 63 -9.39 15.64 11.11
CA TYR A 63 -8.36 14.62 10.95
C TYR A 63 -7.14 15.14 10.19
N ARG A 64 -7.35 15.94 9.13
CA ARG A 64 -6.27 16.61 8.40
C ARG A 64 -5.52 17.60 9.28
N LEU A 65 -6.24 18.41 10.06
CA LEU A 65 -5.64 19.34 11.02
C LEU A 65 -4.71 18.60 11.96
N TYR A 66 -5.19 17.56 12.65
CA TYR A 66 -4.40 16.83 13.63
C TYR A 66 -3.18 16.19 13.00
N LYS A 67 -3.33 15.57 11.82
CA LYS A 67 -2.22 15.05 11.03
C LYS A 67 -1.16 16.12 10.75
N CYS A 68 -1.55 17.31 10.27
CA CYS A 68 -0.62 18.41 10.02
C CYS A 68 0.07 18.90 11.30
N LEU A 69 -0.67 19.01 12.41
CA LEU A 69 -0.10 19.40 13.70
C LEU A 69 0.92 18.36 14.18
N PHE A 70 0.63 17.07 14.04
CA PHE A 70 1.58 16.00 14.35
C PHE A 70 2.82 16.07 13.46
N GLN A 71 2.66 16.28 12.15
CA GLN A 71 3.79 16.47 11.23
C GLN A 71 4.70 17.62 11.67
N ILE A 72 4.12 18.76 12.05
CA ILE A 72 4.86 19.93 12.53
C ILE A 72 5.58 19.62 13.85
N ILE A 73 4.92 18.95 14.80
CA ILE A 73 5.53 18.56 16.08
C ILE A 73 6.72 17.64 15.83
N VAL A 74 6.56 16.61 14.99
CA VAL A 74 7.62 15.65 14.64
C VAL A 74 8.77 16.36 13.92
N LYS A 75 8.50 17.22 12.94
CA LYS A 75 9.53 18.03 12.26
C LYS A 75 10.29 18.94 13.23
N ALA A 76 9.58 19.58 14.17
CA ALA A 76 10.20 20.45 15.17
C ALA A 76 11.13 19.66 16.11
N LEU A 77 10.69 18.48 16.58
CA LEU A 77 11.52 17.58 17.40
C LEU A 77 12.77 17.12 16.63
N HIS A 78 12.65 16.83 15.33
CA HIS A 78 13.81 16.52 14.48
C HIS A 78 14.76 17.72 14.33
N ALA A 79 14.24 18.93 14.12
CA ALA A 79 15.05 20.13 13.93
C ALA A 79 15.79 20.57 15.21
N GLU A 80 15.29 20.17 16.38
CA GLU A 80 15.91 20.45 17.68
C GLU A 80 17.09 19.51 18.00
N LEU A 81 17.40 18.51 17.15
CA LEU A 81 18.63 17.71 17.23
C LEU A 81 19.87 18.59 17.04
N PRO A 82 20.81 18.61 17.99
CA PRO A 82 22.08 19.26 17.77
C PRO A 82 23.25 18.33 18.09
N GLY A 83 24.24 18.31 17.20
CA GLY A 83 25.61 17.97 17.59
C GLY A 83 26.25 18.95 18.58
N ASN A 84 25.48 19.59 19.49
CA ASN A 84 25.92 20.31 20.70
C ASN A 84 24.84 21.25 21.30
N ARG A 85 23.67 20.74 21.70
CA ARG A 85 22.87 21.39 22.76
C ARG A 85 22.29 20.31 23.65
N SER A 86 22.48 20.53 24.94
CA SER A 86 22.15 19.59 26.01
C SER A 86 20.74 19.00 25.82
N LEU A 87 20.65 17.67 25.99
CA LEU A 87 19.39 16.93 26.13
C LEU A 87 18.47 17.51 27.23
N ASP A 88 18.98 18.37 28.11
CA ASP A 88 18.23 19.01 29.19
C ASP A 88 17.08 19.93 28.73
N ALA A 89 17.08 20.42 27.48
CA ALA A 89 16.01 21.31 26.98
C ALA A 89 14.78 20.54 26.45
N ILE A 90 14.95 19.30 25.98
CA ILE A 90 13.87 18.44 25.49
C ILE A 90 13.21 17.68 26.68
N ASP A 91 13.98 17.44 27.75
CA ASP A 91 13.53 16.76 28.97
C ASP A 91 12.52 17.57 29.83
N ALA A 92 12.26 18.83 29.46
CA ALA A 92 11.25 19.66 30.10
C ALA A 92 9.80 19.33 29.68
N THR A 93 9.59 18.41 28.73
CA THR A 93 8.23 17.96 28.39
C THR A 93 7.75 16.98 29.47
N PRO A 94 6.77 17.35 30.32
CA PRO A 94 6.36 16.50 31.44
C PRO A 94 5.98 15.11 30.95
N ARG A 95 6.39 14.04 31.64
CA ARG A 95 6.04 12.64 31.28
C ARG A 95 4.54 12.45 31.00
N LYS A 96 3.67 13.21 31.70
CA LYS A 96 2.23 13.25 31.46
C LYS A 96 1.87 13.72 30.05
N THR A 97 2.51 14.77 29.54
CA THR A 97 2.31 15.32 28.19
C THR A 97 2.70 14.31 27.11
N ARG A 98 3.79 13.56 27.33
CA ARG A 98 4.24 12.48 26.41
C ARG A 98 3.23 11.34 26.31
N GLN A 99 2.77 10.82 27.44
CA GLN A 99 1.74 9.76 27.48
C GLN A 99 0.41 10.22 26.86
N HIS A 100 0.04 11.50 27.05
CA HIS A 100 -1.14 12.06 26.43
C HIS A 100 -1.00 12.16 24.91
N LEU A 101 0.16 12.55 24.39
CA LEU A 101 0.41 12.67 22.94
C LEU A 101 0.26 11.32 22.25
N ASN A 102 0.95 10.29 22.76
CA ASN A 102 0.84 8.93 22.25
C ASN A 102 -0.61 8.45 22.23
N LYS A 103 -1.32 8.59 23.35
CA LYS A 103 -2.73 8.21 23.45
C LYS A 103 -3.58 8.87 22.34
N ARG A 104 -3.33 10.15 22.02
CA ARG A 104 -4.07 10.87 20.96
C ARG A 104 -3.72 10.41 19.55
N VAL A 105 -2.44 10.14 19.29
CA VAL A 105 -2.01 9.60 17.99
C VAL A 105 -2.67 8.25 17.73
N LEU A 106 -2.64 7.34 18.72
CA LEU A 106 -3.26 6.02 18.59
C LEU A 106 -4.78 6.10 18.48
N GLU A 107 -5.42 7.04 19.18
CA GLU A 107 -6.86 7.31 19.07
C GLU A 107 -7.23 7.79 17.65
N LEU A 108 -6.47 8.75 17.09
CA LEU A 108 -6.65 9.20 15.72
C LEU A 108 -6.46 8.06 14.70
N LEU A 109 -5.39 7.27 14.84
CA LEU A 109 -5.15 6.09 13.99
C LEU A 109 -6.32 5.10 14.04
N ARG A 110 -6.81 4.77 15.24
CA ARG A 110 -7.98 3.89 15.42
C ARG A 110 -9.23 4.43 14.72
N VAL A 111 -9.48 5.74 14.85
CA VAL A 111 -10.60 6.39 14.18
C VAL A 111 -10.44 6.32 12.66
N LEU A 112 -9.28 6.69 12.12
CA LEU A 112 -9.00 6.64 10.68
C LEU A 112 -9.15 5.22 10.11
N ILE A 113 -8.64 4.21 10.82
CA ILE A 113 -8.77 2.79 10.44
C ILE A 113 -10.25 2.36 10.42
N LYS A 114 -11.05 2.82 11.39
CA LYS A 114 -12.49 2.53 11.45
C LYS A 114 -13.24 3.22 10.30
N GLN A 115 -12.88 4.46 9.97
CA GLN A 115 -13.52 5.23 8.89
C GLN A 115 -13.21 4.64 7.51
N LEU A 116 -12.04 4.02 7.32
CA LEU A 116 -11.68 3.32 6.07
C LEU A 116 -12.70 2.22 5.67
N GLN A 117 -13.50 1.72 6.61
CA GLN A 117 -14.51 0.69 6.36
C GLN A 117 -15.90 1.23 6.03
N LYS A 118 -16.12 2.54 6.11
CA LYS A 118 -17.40 3.16 5.80
C LYS A 118 -17.44 3.57 4.34
N TYR A 119 -18.15 2.77 3.54
CA TYR A 119 -18.18 2.98 2.10
C TYR A 119 -19.25 3.99 1.62
N ASP A 120 -20.09 4.49 2.54
CA ASP A 120 -21.21 5.40 2.25
C ASP A 120 -20.86 6.87 2.51
N GLU A 121 -19.60 7.17 2.86
CA GLU A 121 -19.13 8.53 3.12
C GLU A 121 -18.85 9.29 1.81
N SER A 122 -18.86 10.63 1.87
CA SER A 122 -18.54 11.44 0.69
C SER A 122 -17.13 11.15 0.18
N LEU A 123 -16.94 11.35 -1.13
CA LEU A 123 -15.65 11.18 -1.81
C LEU A 123 -14.52 11.93 -1.11
N ASP A 124 -14.71 13.22 -0.85
CA ASP A 124 -13.67 14.04 -0.22
C ASP A 124 -13.35 13.56 1.21
N THR A 125 -14.37 13.17 1.98
CA THR A 125 -14.18 12.55 3.32
C THR A 125 -13.31 11.29 3.23
N SER A 126 -13.60 10.44 2.24
CA SER A 126 -12.91 9.17 2.04
C SER A 126 -11.45 9.37 1.60
N VAL A 127 -11.19 10.29 0.65
CA VAL A 127 -9.84 10.67 0.22
C VAL A 127 -9.04 11.24 1.39
N HIS A 128 -9.61 12.16 2.15
CA HIS A 128 -8.95 12.79 3.30
C HIS A 128 -8.63 11.80 4.41
N THR A 129 -9.55 10.86 4.68
CA THR A 129 -9.32 9.77 5.61
C THR A 129 -8.16 8.89 5.15
N PHE A 130 -8.15 8.48 3.88
CA PHE A 130 -7.08 7.65 3.32
C PHE A 130 -5.71 8.35 3.37
N PHE A 131 -5.65 9.63 2.97
CA PHE A 131 -4.39 10.40 2.98
C PHE A 131 -3.87 10.60 4.39
N SER A 132 -4.76 10.96 5.32
CA SER A 132 -4.40 11.15 6.72
C SER A 132 -3.90 9.84 7.33
N LEU A 133 -4.53 8.70 7.01
CA LEU A 133 -4.06 7.40 7.47
C LEU A 133 -2.65 7.11 6.94
N CYS A 134 -2.40 7.21 5.64
CA CYS A 134 -1.06 6.96 5.07
C CYS A 134 0.01 7.85 5.71
N ASP A 135 -0.28 9.15 5.88
CA ASP A 135 0.63 10.09 6.53
C ASP A 135 0.91 9.70 7.99
N MET A 136 -0.13 9.36 8.75
CA MET A 136 0.03 8.97 10.15
C MET A 136 0.81 7.66 10.28
N LEU A 137 0.60 6.66 9.41
CA LEU A 137 1.39 5.43 9.41
C LEU A 137 2.89 5.72 9.16
N LEU A 138 3.20 6.64 8.24
CA LEU A 138 4.59 7.04 7.99
C LEU A 138 5.23 7.79 9.16
N LEU A 139 4.45 8.63 9.87
CA LEU A 139 4.93 9.39 11.03
C LEU A 139 5.10 8.54 12.29
N THR A 140 4.40 7.41 12.36
CA THR A 140 4.36 6.52 13.52
C THR A 140 5.14 5.23 13.27
N GLN A 141 5.91 5.13 12.19
CA GLN A 141 6.69 3.94 11.91
C GLN A 141 7.80 3.74 12.97
N GLU A 142 8.14 2.47 13.25
CA GLU A 142 9.16 2.12 14.24
C GLU A 142 10.53 2.72 13.93
N ALA A 143 10.89 2.86 12.65
CA ALA A 143 12.14 3.51 12.22
C ALA A 143 12.26 4.99 12.63
N THR A 144 11.16 5.63 13.04
CA THR A 144 11.19 6.97 13.63
C THR A 144 11.66 6.95 15.08
N ALA A 145 11.49 5.84 15.80
CA ALA A 145 12.05 5.63 17.13
C ALA A 145 13.58 5.47 17.09
N ASP A 146 14.12 4.86 16.03
CA ASP A 146 15.56 4.67 15.83
C ASP A 146 16.37 5.98 15.75
N LEU A 147 15.70 7.13 15.67
CA LEU A 147 16.30 8.46 15.68
C LEU A 147 16.78 8.89 17.07
N GLY A 148 16.54 8.09 18.12
CA GLY A 148 16.98 8.36 19.49
C GLY A 148 16.22 9.52 20.15
N ILE A 149 15.06 9.89 19.60
CA ILE A 149 14.19 10.91 20.16
C ILE A 149 13.19 10.23 21.09
N VAL A 150 13.42 10.37 22.39
CA VAL A 150 12.63 9.72 23.45
C VAL A 150 11.13 9.99 23.31
N GLU A 151 10.72 11.17 22.84
CA GLU A 151 9.31 11.50 22.57
C GLU A 151 8.68 10.65 21.48
N LEU A 152 9.46 10.29 20.45
CA LEU A 152 8.99 9.54 19.28
C LEU A 152 8.97 8.03 19.53
N GLU A 153 9.83 7.52 20.41
CA GLU A 153 9.82 6.11 20.84
C GLU A 153 8.45 5.67 21.37
N PHE A 154 7.71 6.58 22.01
CA PHE A 154 6.38 6.27 22.52
C PHE A 154 5.27 6.40 21.49
N ILE A 155 5.51 6.92 20.28
CA ILE A 155 4.47 7.25 19.29
C ILE A 155 4.41 6.19 18.16
N THR A 156 5.15 5.10 18.30
CA THR A 156 5.22 4.04 17.28
C THR A 156 3.91 3.26 17.15
N TYR A 157 3.56 2.91 15.91
CA TYR A 157 2.45 2.05 15.55
C TYR A 157 2.93 0.97 14.57
N THR A 158 2.79 -0.29 14.99
CA THR A 158 3.09 -1.45 14.13
C THR A 158 1.91 -1.71 13.19
N VAL A 159 2.16 -1.70 11.88
CA VAL A 159 1.13 -1.95 10.86
C VAL A 159 0.77 -3.43 10.83
N GLU A 160 -0.51 -3.74 11.06
CA GLU A 160 -1.02 -5.10 10.95
C GLU A 160 -1.27 -5.52 9.48
N PRO A 161 -1.07 -6.80 9.11
CA PRO A 161 -1.42 -7.30 7.77
C PRO A 161 -2.89 -7.05 7.40
N THR A 162 -3.79 -7.12 8.38
CA THR A 162 -5.22 -6.89 8.17
C THR A 162 -5.53 -5.45 7.74
N LEU A 163 -4.73 -4.47 8.19
CA LEU A 163 -4.88 -3.08 7.79
C LEU A 163 -4.47 -2.87 6.33
N LEU A 164 -3.33 -3.43 5.91
CA LEU A 164 -2.89 -3.36 4.51
C LEU A 164 -3.94 -3.93 3.56
N HIS A 165 -4.51 -5.08 3.90
CA HIS A 165 -5.59 -5.68 3.13
C HIS A 165 -6.84 -4.78 3.06
N ARG A 166 -7.20 -4.09 4.17
CA ARG A 166 -8.30 -3.11 4.16
C ARG A 166 -8.01 -1.92 3.25
N MET A 167 -6.78 -1.40 3.26
CA MET A 167 -6.36 -0.31 2.38
C MET A 167 -6.43 -0.71 0.90
N VAL A 168 -6.00 -1.93 0.57
CA VAL A 168 -6.15 -2.51 -0.77
C VAL A 168 -7.61 -2.57 -1.18
N LYS A 169 -8.49 -3.14 -0.32
CA LYS A 169 -9.92 -3.24 -0.60
C LYS A 169 -10.56 -1.88 -0.81
N PHE A 170 -10.17 -0.88 -0.01
CA PHE A 170 -10.60 0.50 -0.17
C PHE A 170 -10.21 1.06 -1.55
N LEU A 171 -8.94 0.93 -1.95
CA LEU A 171 -8.47 1.38 -3.27
C LEU A 171 -9.16 0.64 -4.42
N LEU A 172 -9.39 -0.66 -4.29
CA LEU A 172 -10.11 -1.45 -5.29
C LEU A 172 -11.54 -0.95 -5.49
N ASN A 173 -12.25 -0.69 -4.39
CA ASN A 173 -13.61 -0.18 -4.43
C ASN A 173 -13.69 1.18 -5.12
N TYR A 174 -12.70 2.05 -4.90
CA TYR A 174 -12.81 3.44 -5.30
C TYR A 174 -12.05 3.84 -6.57
N LEU A 175 -11.03 3.07 -6.97
CA LEU A 175 -10.25 3.34 -8.19
C LEU A 175 -10.57 2.37 -9.32
N PHE A 176 -10.97 1.13 -9.01
CA PHE A 176 -11.05 0.05 -9.99
C PHE A 176 -12.44 -0.60 -10.10
N SER A 177 -13.36 -0.31 -9.18
CA SER A 177 -14.74 -0.78 -9.22
C SER A 177 -15.68 0.34 -9.69
N LYS A 178 -16.67 -0.01 -10.52
CA LYS A 178 -17.74 0.91 -10.95
C LYS A 178 -18.83 1.11 -9.88
N LYS A 179 -18.63 0.58 -8.68
CA LYS A 179 -19.64 0.55 -7.62
C LYS A 179 -19.90 1.93 -6.99
N TYR A 180 -18.98 2.86 -7.13
CA TYR A 180 -19.07 4.20 -6.54
C TYR A 180 -18.91 5.26 -7.62
N ASP A 181 -19.59 6.40 -7.48
CA ASP A 181 -19.60 7.55 -8.42
C ASP A 181 -18.25 8.30 -8.49
N TRP A 182 -17.18 7.63 -8.07
CA TRP A 182 -15.83 8.16 -7.96
C TRP A 182 -15.20 8.43 -9.33
N HIS A 183 -15.73 7.86 -10.41
CA HIS A 183 -15.29 8.10 -11.78
C HIS A 183 -15.53 9.55 -12.25
N GLU A 184 -16.40 10.29 -11.57
CA GLU A 184 -16.64 11.72 -11.83
C GLU A 184 -15.61 12.63 -11.14
N ALA A 185 -14.84 12.08 -10.18
CA ALA A 185 -13.78 12.84 -9.51
C ALA A 185 -12.67 13.24 -10.48
N PRO A 186 -11.95 14.36 -10.23
CA PRO A 186 -10.79 14.71 -11.02
C PRO A 186 -9.76 13.56 -11.03
N VAL A 187 -9.40 13.10 -12.22
CA VAL A 187 -8.40 12.01 -12.44
C VAL A 187 -7.11 12.26 -11.67
N LEU A 188 -6.73 13.53 -11.46
CA LEU A 188 -5.58 13.91 -10.66
C LEU A 188 -5.70 13.44 -9.19
N LYS A 189 -6.85 13.64 -8.53
CA LYS A 189 -7.07 13.20 -7.15
C LYS A 189 -7.02 11.68 -7.04
N GLN A 190 -7.62 10.98 -8.01
CA GLN A 190 -7.57 9.50 -8.07
C GLN A 190 -6.13 8.99 -8.22
N LYS A 191 -5.33 9.62 -9.10
CA LYS A 191 -3.90 9.30 -9.27
C LYS A 191 -3.10 9.54 -7.99
N GLN A 192 -3.40 10.62 -7.27
CA GLN A 192 -2.73 10.93 -6.00
C GLN A 192 -2.98 9.86 -4.93
N MET A 193 -4.16 9.23 -4.90
CA MET A 193 -4.41 8.11 -3.97
C MET A 193 -3.49 6.92 -4.20
N LEU A 194 -3.34 6.50 -5.46
CA LEU A 194 -2.44 5.40 -5.78
C LEU A 194 -0.97 5.78 -5.55
N THR A 195 -0.59 7.03 -5.86
CA THR A 195 0.74 7.55 -5.50
C THR A 195 0.98 7.50 -4.00
N LYS A 196 -0.02 7.90 -3.20
CA LYS A 196 0.08 7.92 -1.73
C LYS A 196 0.23 6.52 -1.15
N TYR A 197 -0.49 5.56 -1.72
CA TYR A 197 -0.34 4.15 -1.38
C TYR A 197 1.06 3.63 -1.74
N ALA A 198 1.58 3.96 -2.93
CA ALA A 198 2.93 3.57 -3.33
C ALA A 198 4.01 4.18 -2.43
N GLN A 199 3.86 5.44 -2.01
CA GLN A 199 4.75 6.10 -1.06
C GLN A 199 4.80 5.38 0.29
N LEU A 200 3.71 4.76 0.73
CA LEU A 200 3.73 3.96 1.96
C LEU A 200 4.76 2.83 1.86
N TYR A 201 4.82 2.11 0.73
CA TYR A 201 5.81 1.05 0.50
C TYR A 201 7.23 1.56 0.31
N ASP A 202 7.41 2.75 -0.24
CA ASP A 202 8.75 3.34 -0.47
C ASP A 202 9.37 3.87 0.82
N LEU A 203 8.54 4.41 1.72
CA LEU A 203 9.00 5.18 2.88
C LEU A 203 8.79 4.48 4.24
N HIS A 204 7.88 3.50 4.33
CA HIS A 204 7.62 2.79 5.59
C HIS A 204 8.51 1.56 5.70
N LYS A 205 9.46 1.57 6.65
CA LYS A 205 10.51 0.53 6.72
C LYS A 205 10.08 -0.80 7.36
N SER A 206 8.95 -0.82 8.07
CA SER A 206 8.49 -2.00 8.83
C SER A 206 7.09 -2.49 8.41
N LEU A 207 6.76 -2.42 7.11
CA LEU A 207 5.51 -3.03 6.65
C LEU A 207 5.59 -4.57 6.75
N PRO A 208 4.53 -5.25 7.22
CA PRO A 208 4.59 -6.68 7.51
C PRO A 208 4.75 -7.57 6.26
N ARG A 209 4.33 -7.08 5.09
CA ARG A 209 4.46 -7.77 3.79
C ARG A 209 4.17 -6.84 2.63
N ILE A 210 4.73 -7.14 1.46
CA ILE A 210 4.38 -6.45 0.21
C ILE A 210 3.45 -7.25 -0.70
N THR A 211 3.23 -8.53 -0.39
CA THR A 211 2.47 -9.46 -1.23
C THR A 211 1.03 -9.03 -1.48
N ASP A 212 0.36 -8.34 -0.54
CA ASP A 212 -1.00 -7.80 -0.72
C ASP A 212 -1.11 -6.79 -1.88
N ALA A 213 0.00 -6.23 -2.36
CA ALA A 213 -0.01 -5.33 -3.51
C ALA A 213 -0.45 -6.01 -4.82
N HIS A 214 -0.45 -7.34 -4.90
CA HIS A 214 -0.90 -8.08 -6.09
C HIS A 214 -2.33 -7.70 -6.50
N TYR A 215 -3.21 -7.50 -5.52
CA TYR A 215 -4.59 -7.03 -5.71
C TYR A 215 -4.69 -5.70 -6.45
N ILE A 216 -3.67 -4.84 -6.37
CA ILE A 216 -3.63 -3.56 -7.07
C ILE A 216 -2.89 -3.71 -8.40
N VAL A 217 -1.73 -4.37 -8.39
CA VAL A 217 -0.89 -4.62 -9.57
C VAL A 217 -1.63 -5.36 -10.67
N VAL A 218 -2.56 -6.24 -10.31
CA VAL A 218 -3.44 -6.97 -11.24
C VAL A 218 -4.16 -6.06 -12.25
N ASN A 219 -4.43 -4.80 -11.89
CA ASN A 219 -5.12 -3.85 -12.75
C ASN A 219 -4.22 -3.30 -13.88
N PHE A 220 -2.92 -3.59 -13.85
CA PHE A 220 -2.00 -3.30 -14.95
C PHE A 220 -2.32 -4.09 -16.23
N ALA A 221 -3.05 -5.21 -16.09
CA ALA A 221 -3.55 -6.00 -17.20
C ALA A 221 -4.49 -5.24 -18.15
N ILE A 222 -5.18 -4.21 -17.64
CA ILE A 222 -6.24 -3.48 -18.34
C ILE A 222 -5.72 -2.10 -18.72
N ASP A 223 -6.26 -1.53 -19.80
CA ASP A 223 -5.98 -0.14 -20.13
C ASP A 223 -6.62 0.78 -19.09
N THR A 224 -5.77 1.54 -18.41
CA THR A 224 -6.15 2.35 -17.26
C THR A 224 -5.42 3.68 -17.27
N VAL A 225 -6.09 4.72 -16.77
CA VAL A 225 -5.49 6.04 -16.56
C VAL A 225 -4.37 6.04 -15.52
N PHE A 226 -4.24 4.95 -14.75
CA PHE A 226 -3.26 4.76 -13.66
C PHE A 226 -1.95 4.08 -14.09
N ASP A 227 -1.70 3.88 -15.39
CA ASP A 227 -0.53 3.16 -15.90
C ASP A 227 0.80 3.63 -15.28
N LYS A 228 1.01 4.96 -15.21
CA LYS A 228 2.20 5.54 -14.57
C LYS A 228 2.31 5.16 -13.10
N GLN A 229 1.23 5.32 -12.33
CA GLN A 229 1.21 5.05 -10.89
C GLN A 229 1.42 3.56 -10.59
N LEU A 230 0.85 2.66 -11.39
CA LEU A 230 1.07 1.21 -11.26
C LEU A 230 2.53 0.83 -11.57
N LYS A 231 3.14 1.43 -12.60
CA LYS A 231 4.57 1.25 -12.90
C LYS A 231 5.47 1.75 -11.77
N ASP A 232 5.15 2.91 -11.20
CA ASP A 232 5.93 3.46 -10.09
C ASP A 232 5.77 2.60 -8.82
N LEU A 233 4.57 2.08 -8.52
CA LEU A 233 4.37 1.09 -7.47
C LEU A 233 5.22 -0.17 -7.70
N MET A 234 5.20 -0.76 -8.90
CA MET A 234 6.00 -1.96 -9.20
C MET A 234 7.50 -1.73 -9.01
N LYS A 235 8.04 -0.55 -9.40
CA LYS A 235 9.45 -0.21 -9.14
C LYS A 235 9.77 -0.14 -7.65
N ILE A 236 8.88 0.47 -6.87
CA ILE A 236 9.02 0.59 -5.42
C ILE A 236 9.03 -0.80 -4.77
N LEU A 237 8.08 -1.66 -5.14
CA LEU A 237 7.98 -3.03 -4.63
C LEU A 237 9.23 -3.85 -4.97
N HIS A 238 9.72 -3.77 -6.21
CA HIS A 238 10.94 -4.44 -6.63
C HIS A 238 12.16 -3.97 -5.84
N ARG A 239 12.30 -2.65 -5.62
CA ARG A 239 13.41 -2.10 -4.82
C ARG A 239 13.33 -2.52 -3.34
N ALA A 240 12.14 -2.62 -2.80
CA ALA A 240 11.92 -3.00 -1.41
C ALA A 240 12.30 -4.46 -1.15
N ASP A 241 11.85 -5.38 -2.00
CA ASP A 241 12.18 -6.80 -1.91
C ASP A 241 11.96 -7.50 -3.28
N PRO A 242 13.03 -7.77 -4.06
CA PRO A 242 12.93 -8.41 -5.37
C PRO A 242 12.28 -9.80 -5.33
N ALA A 243 12.49 -10.57 -4.26
CA ALA A 243 11.96 -11.92 -4.13
C ALA A 243 10.45 -11.91 -3.86
N GLN A 244 9.99 -11.06 -2.93
CA GLN A 244 8.56 -10.86 -2.70
C GLN A 244 7.88 -10.14 -3.86
N PHE A 245 8.59 -9.30 -4.61
CA PHE A 245 8.04 -8.71 -5.83
C PHE A 245 7.68 -9.76 -6.87
N CYS A 246 8.54 -10.76 -7.10
CA CYS A 246 8.21 -11.86 -8.02
C CYS A 246 6.97 -12.64 -7.56
N GLU A 247 6.79 -12.81 -6.24
CA GLU A 247 5.58 -13.38 -5.65
C GLU A 247 4.33 -12.52 -5.92
N VAL A 248 4.43 -11.20 -5.80
CA VAL A 248 3.35 -10.25 -6.16
C VAL A 248 2.89 -10.43 -7.61
N ILE A 249 3.84 -10.53 -8.55
CA ILE A 249 3.53 -10.70 -9.97
C ILE A 249 2.87 -12.05 -10.24
N ALA A 250 3.39 -13.13 -9.63
CA ALA A 250 2.80 -14.46 -9.75
C ALA A 250 1.37 -14.50 -9.19
N GLN A 251 1.14 -13.96 -7.99
CA GLN A 251 -0.18 -13.91 -7.37
C GLN A 251 -1.17 -13.06 -8.18
N ALA A 252 -0.73 -11.95 -8.78
CA ALA A 252 -1.57 -11.15 -9.67
C ALA A 252 -2.05 -11.95 -10.89
N ALA A 253 -1.17 -12.76 -11.49
CA ALA A 253 -1.54 -13.62 -12.63
C ALA A 253 -2.59 -14.68 -12.24
N PHE A 254 -2.44 -15.32 -11.08
CA PHE A 254 -3.44 -16.25 -10.55
C PHE A 254 -4.76 -15.56 -10.24
N GLN A 255 -4.70 -14.36 -9.64
CA GLN A 255 -5.89 -13.61 -9.31
C GLN A 255 -6.69 -13.22 -10.57
N LEU A 256 -6.01 -12.85 -11.68
CA LEU A 256 -6.70 -12.66 -12.96
C LEU A 256 -7.42 -13.94 -13.37
N LEU A 257 -6.68 -15.05 -13.40
CA LEU A 257 -7.17 -16.32 -13.91
C LEU A 257 -8.34 -16.88 -13.07
N GLN A 258 -8.34 -16.67 -11.75
CA GLN A 258 -9.39 -17.10 -10.83
C GLN A 258 -10.54 -16.09 -10.70
N GLY A 259 -10.27 -14.80 -10.87
CA GLY A 259 -11.20 -13.71 -10.54
C GLY A 259 -11.58 -12.86 -11.75
N TYR A 260 -12.78 -13.07 -12.29
CA TYR A 260 -13.51 -12.22 -13.26
C TYR A 260 -12.74 -11.74 -14.53
N LYS A 261 -11.48 -12.13 -14.76
CA LYS A 261 -10.63 -11.57 -15.82
C LYS A 261 -9.93 -12.69 -16.59
N SER A 262 -10.48 -12.96 -17.77
CA SER A 262 -10.13 -14.04 -18.70
C SER A 262 -8.62 -14.30 -18.94
N GLU A 263 -8.30 -15.44 -19.57
CA GLU A 263 -6.98 -15.75 -20.12
C GLU A 263 -6.35 -14.59 -20.91
N ALA A 264 -7.16 -13.80 -21.63
CA ALA A 264 -6.69 -12.63 -22.37
C ALA A 264 -6.11 -11.55 -21.44
N SER A 265 -6.66 -11.39 -20.24
CA SER A 265 -6.15 -10.47 -19.22
C SER A 265 -4.80 -10.91 -18.70
N VAL A 266 -4.60 -12.22 -18.46
CA VAL A 266 -3.30 -12.77 -18.05
C VAL A 266 -2.25 -12.55 -19.15
N LYS A 267 -2.59 -12.83 -20.42
CA LYS A 267 -1.70 -12.57 -21.56
C LYS A 267 -1.33 -11.09 -21.67
N SER A 268 -2.31 -10.19 -21.52
CA SER A 268 -2.09 -8.75 -21.51
C SER A 268 -1.16 -8.33 -20.37
N PHE A 269 -1.41 -8.85 -19.16
CA PHE A 269 -0.59 -8.60 -17.98
C PHE A 269 0.86 -9.00 -18.19
N PHE A 270 1.12 -10.23 -18.62
CA PHE A 270 2.47 -10.72 -18.88
C PHE A 270 3.19 -9.93 -19.98
N LYS A 271 2.52 -9.62 -21.09
CA LYS A 271 3.11 -8.79 -22.16
C LYS A 271 3.50 -7.40 -21.65
N LYS A 272 2.62 -6.75 -20.88
CA LYS A 272 2.90 -5.43 -20.29
C LYS A 272 4.00 -5.52 -19.24
N PHE A 273 4.03 -6.58 -18.43
CA PHE A 273 5.06 -6.84 -17.43
C PHE A 273 6.44 -7.06 -18.06
N GLN A 274 6.56 -7.92 -19.09
CA GLN A 274 7.80 -8.11 -19.85
C GLN A 274 8.33 -6.78 -20.39
N SER A 275 7.44 -5.99 -21.02
CA SER A 275 7.81 -4.67 -21.55
C SER A 275 8.27 -3.70 -20.46
N PHE A 276 7.62 -3.73 -19.29
CA PHE A 276 8.01 -2.93 -18.13
C PHE A 276 9.36 -3.37 -17.57
N ALA A 277 9.54 -4.67 -17.31
CA ALA A 277 10.76 -5.24 -16.76
C ALA A 277 11.96 -4.97 -17.67
N LEU A 278 11.80 -5.21 -18.98
CA LEU A 278 12.81 -4.95 -20.00
C LEU A 278 13.19 -3.47 -20.11
N ALA A 279 12.29 -2.53 -19.79
CA ALA A 279 12.53 -1.10 -19.92
C ALA A 279 13.01 -0.43 -18.62
N ARG A 280 12.72 -1.02 -17.45
CA ARG A 280 12.84 -0.34 -16.14
C ARG A 280 13.61 -1.10 -15.08
N LEU A 281 13.75 -2.41 -15.20
CA LEU A 281 14.63 -3.21 -14.35
C LEU A 281 16.01 -3.39 -14.97
N THR A 282 16.18 -3.01 -16.25
CA THR A 282 17.41 -3.22 -17.04
C THR A 282 18.31 -2.00 -17.12
N THR A 283 17.99 -0.90 -16.45
CA THR A 283 18.70 0.38 -16.64
C THR A 283 20.21 0.25 -16.42
N ASP A 284 20.65 -0.75 -15.64
CA ASP A 284 22.07 -1.06 -15.41
C ASP A 284 22.43 -2.57 -15.57
N ASN A 285 21.47 -3.50 -15.69
CA ASN A 285 21.75 -4.94 -15.75
C ASN A 285 20.71 -5.75 -16.55
N LYS A 286 21.11 -6.34 -17.69
CA LYS A 286 20.23 -7.25 -18.47
C LYS A 286 20.00 -8.60 -17.78
N GLU A 287 20.95 -9.07 -16.96
CA GLU A 287 20.82 -10.32 -16.22
C GLU A 287 19.71 -10.25 -15.17
N GLU A 288 19.47 -9.05 -14.62
CA GLU A 288 18.40 -8.81 -13.65
C GLU A 288 17.02 -9.06 -14.26
N TYR A 289 16.79 -8.62 -15.51
CA TYR A 289 15.56 -8.92 -16.24
C TYR A 289 15.32 -10.42 -16.36
N TYR A 290 16.32 -11.15 -16.84
CA TYR A 290 16.24 -12.60 -17.03
C TYR A 290 16.03 -13.34 -15.70
N THR A 291 16.69 -12.89 -14.64
CA THR A 291 16.52 -13.41 -13.28
C THR A 291 15.10 -13.19 -12.78
N VAL A 292 14.54 -11.99 -12.96
CA VAL A 292 13.16 -11.68 -12.57
C VAL A 292 12.16 -12.53 -13.35
N MET A 293 12.35 -12.69 -14.67
CA MET A 293 11.48 -13.57 -15.47
C MET A 293 11.55 -15.02 -14.97
N ALA A 294 12.76 -15.55 -14.74
CA ALA A 294 12.95 -16.89 -14.20
C ALA A 294 12.24 -17.07 -12.85
N LYS A 295 12.41 -16.13 -11.93
CA LYS A 295 11.80 -16.16 -10.59
C LYS A 295 10.28 -16.04 -10.63
N VAL A 296 9.72 -15.19 -11.49
CA VAL A 296 8.26 -15.11 -11.67
C VAL A 296 7.71 -16.44 -12.18
N VAL A 297 8.35 -17.03 -13.18
CA VAL A 297 7.96 -18.34 -13.71
C VAL A 297 8.08 -19.42 -12.63
N GLU A 298 9.17 -19.42 -11.86
CA GLU A 298 9.39 -20.31 -10.72
C GLU A 298 8.24 -20.24 -9.70
N LYS A 299 7.86 -19.02 -9.27
CA LYS A 299 6.76 -18.81 -8.32
C LYS A 299 5.42 -19.30 -8.86
N ILE A 300 5.15 -19.06 -10.15
CA ILE A 300 3.93 -19.56 -10.77
C ILE A 300 3.90 -21.08 -10.77
N LEU A 301 5.01 -21.73 -11.15
CA LEU A 301 5.09 -23.19 -11.24
C LEU A 301 4.99 -23.85 -9.86
N ASN A 302 5.67 -23.33 -8.84
CA ASN A 302 5.55 -23.82 -7.47
C ASN A 302 4.08 -23.76 -6.98
N ASN A 303 3.41 -22.63 -7.19
CA ASN A 303 2.01 -22.50 -6.78
C ASN A 303 1.08 -23.42 -7.60
N LEU A 304 1.34 -23.61 -8.90
CA LEU A 304 0.61 -24.58 -9.72
C LEU A 304 0.73 -26.01 -9.19
N MET A 305 1.93 -26.42 -8.74
CA MET A 305 2.13 -27.77 -8.22
C MET A 305 1.26 -28.03 -6.98
N HIS A 306 1.14 -27.05 -6.09
CA HIS A 306 0.22 -27.13 -4.95
C HIS A 306 -1.25 -27.24 -5.41
N ILE A 307 -1.70 -26.36 -6.31
CA ILE A 307 -3.11 -26.35 -6.77
C ILE A 307 -3.46 -27.64 -7.54
N LEU A 308 -2.53 -28.20 -8.31
CA LEU A 308 -2.78 -29.41 -9.10
C LEU A 308 -2.79 -30.69 -8.26
N SER A 309 -2.23 -30.64 -7.06
CA SER A 309 -2.23 -31.73 -6.10
C SER A 309 -3.52 -31.80 -5.27
N ASP A 310 -4.32 -30.74 -5.29
CA ASP A 310 -5.64 -30.76 -4.65
C ASP A 310 -6.56 -31.81 -5.32
N PRO A 311 -7.48 -32.43 -4.55
CA PRO A 311 -8.41 -33.43 -5.07
C PRO A 311 -9.32 -32.92 -6.19
N GLU A 312 -9.64 -31.63 -6.16
CA GLU A 312 -10.48 -30.94 -7.15
C GLU A 312 -9.73 -29.73 -7.75
N PRO A 313 -8.73 -29.99 -8.61
CA PRO A 313 -7.91 -28.92 -9.16
C PRO A 313 -8.72 -28.11 -10.18
N THR A 314 -8.64 -26.79 -10.09
CA THR A 314 -9.36 -25.88 -10.99
C THR A 314 -8.91 -26.09 -12.44
N VAL A 315 -9.86 -26.04 -13.40
CA VAL A 315 -9.56 -26.13 -14.83
C VAL A 315 -8.66 -24.97 -15.27
N GLU A 316 -8.82 -23.84 -14.59
CA GLU A 316 -8.05 -22.62 -14.66
C GLU A 316 -6.57 -22.87 -14.41
N ALA A 317 -6.19 -23.63 -13.37
CA ALA A 317 -4.80 -23.92 -13.07
C ALA A 317 -4.06 -24.58 -14.25
N LYS A 318 -4.72 -25.50 -14.98
CA LYS A 318 -4.12 -26.16 -16.17
C LYS A 318 -3.87 -25.18 -17.32
N ARG A 319 -4.67 -24.12 -17.43
CA ARG A 319 -4.51 -23.09 -18.47
C ARG A 319 -3.29 -22.22 -18.21
N MET A 320 -2.87 -22.08 -16.96
CA MET A 320 -1.70 -21.27 -16.59
C MET A 320 -0.41 -21.73 -17.28
N PHE A 321 -0.20 -23.04 -17.49
CA PHE A 321 0.96 -23.52 -18.26
C PHE A 321 1.06 -22.89 -19.64
N LYS A 322 -0.05 -22.84 -20.39
CA LYS A 322 -0.11 -22.19 -21.72
C LYS A 322 0.06 -20.67 -21.66
N LEU A 323 -0.26 -20.06 -20.52
CA LEU A 323 -0.13 -18.62 -20.31
C LEU A 323 1.30 -18.23 -19.92
N VAL A 324 2.05 -19.15 -19.31
CA VAL A 324 3.46 -18.99 -18.92
C VAL A 324 4.41 -19.32 -20.07
N GLU A 325 4.06 -20.22 -20.98
CA GLU A 325 4.87 -20.58 -22.15
C GLU A 325 5.48 -19.37 -22.90
N PRO A 326 4.76 -18.26 -23.16
CA PRO A 326 5.33 -17.07 -23.82
C PRO A 326 6.37 -16.30 -23.00
N LEU A 327 6.51 -16.55 -21.70
CA LEU A 327 7.55 -15.98 -20.85
C LEU A 327 8.87 -16.75 -20.95
N LEU A 328 8.81 -18.05 -21.31
CA LEU A 328 9.98 -18.93 -21.33
C LEU A 328 11.13 -18.43 -22.22
N PRO A 329 10.90 -17.80 -23.41
CA PRO A 329 11.98 -17.23 -24.20
C PRO A 329 12.87 -16.24 -23.45
N ASP A 330 12.32 -15.53 -22.47
CA ASP A 330 13.02 -14.59 -21.60
C ASP A 330 13.59 -15.25 -20.32
N VAL A 331 13.60 -16.58 -20.24
CA VAL A 331 14.24 -17.33 -19.16
C VAL A 331 15.54 -17.95 -19.72
N PRO A 332 16.71 -17.76 -19.09
CA PRO A 332 17.95 -18.39 -19.52
C PRO A 332 17.83 -19.92 -19.55
N ILE A 333 18.55 -20.58 -20.46
CA ILE A 333 18.48 -22.04 -20.62
C ILE A 333 18.84 -22.76 -19.32
N GLU A 334 19.88 -22.32 -18.63
CA GLU A 334 20.30 -22.87 -17.33
C GLU A 334 19.17 -22.80 -16.29
N GLU A 335 18.48 -21.67 -16.21
CA GLU A 335 17.32 -21.49 -15.33
C GLU A 335 16.13 -22.35 -15.77
N ARG A 336 15.90 -22.55 -17.07
CA ARG A 336 14.84 -23.47 -17.55
C ARG A 336 15.10 -24.92 -17.12
N LEU A 337 16.37 -25.35 -17.16
CA LEU A 337 16.77 -26.68 -16.65
C LEU A 337 16.59 -26.76 -15.13
N ALA A 338 16.91 -25.70 -14.40
CA ALA A 338 16.64 -25.61 -12.97
C ALA A 338 15.13 -25.71 -12.65
N LEU A 339 14.28 -25.04 -13.45
CA LEU A 339 12.82 -25.12 -13.35
C LEU A 339 12.29 -26.53 -13.64
N GLU A 340 12.84 -27.24 -14.63
CA GLU A 340 12.52 -28.65 -14.87
C GLU A 340 12.82 -29.49 -13.63
N HIS A 341 14.03 -29.39 -13.09
CA HIS A 341 14.42 -30.13 -11.89
C HIS A 341 13.52 -29.80 -10.69
N LEU A 342 13.17 -28.53 -10.53
CA LEU A 342 12.29 -28.05 -9.47
C LEU A 342 10.89 -28.68 -9.58
N ILE A 343 10.30 -28.75 -10.78
CA ILE A 343 9.00 -29.39 -11.00
C ILE A 343 9.08 -30.91 -10.73
N MET A 344 10.06 -31.58 -11.34
CA MET A 344 10.17 -33.04 -11.30
C MET A 344 10.51 -33.58 -9.91
N ARG A 345 11.16 -32.76 -9.07
CA ARG A 345 11.50 -33.10 -7.68
C ARG A 345 10.53 -32.48 -6.66
N HIS A 346 9.47 -31.82 -7.13
CA HIS A 346 8.51 -31.18 -6.23
C HIS A 346 7.77 -32.25 -5.41
N PRO A 347 7.61 -32.09 -4.08
CA PRO A 347 6.97 -33.10 -3.22
C PRO A 347 5.56 -33.51 -3.68
N GLU A 348 4.85 -32.58 -4.31
CA GLU A 348 3.48 -32.81 -4.80
C GLU A 348 3.42 -33.54 -6.15
N TYR A 349 4.53 -33.67 -6.89
CA TYR A 349 4.53 -34.28 -8.23
C TYR A 349 4.06 -35.75 -8.21
N ASP A 350 4.49 -36.51 -7.19
CA ASP A 350 4.10 -37.91 -7.01
C ASP A 350 2.63 -38.08 -6.60
N ARG A 351 2.02 -37.03 -6.06
CA ARG A 351 0.61 -36.99 -5.64
C ARG A 351 -0.34 -36.57 -6.75
N LEU A 352 0.16 -36.11 -7.89
CA LEU A 352 -0.66 -35.71 -9.03
C LEU A 352 -1.41 -36.91 -9.63
N SER A 353 -2.67 -36.69 -10.01
CA SER A 353 -3.41 -37.62 -10.87
C SER A 353 -2.73 -37.79 -12.24
N ASP A 354 -2.95 -38.93 -12.91
CA ASP A 354 -2.38 -39.22 -14.24
C ASP A 354 -2.70 -38.14 -15.28
N ALA A 355 -3.86 -37.49 -15.19
CA ALA A 355 -4.24 -36.42 -16.09
C ALA A 355 -3.43 -35.13 -15.83
N ASN A 356 -3.18 -34.80 -14.57
CA ASN A 356 -2.41 -33.62 -14.17
C ASN A 356 -0.92 -33.84 -14.42
N ARG A 357 -0.38 -35.01 -14.07
CA ARG A 357 1.00 -35.39 -14.34
C ARG A 357 1.32 -35.28 -15.83
N ARG A 358 0.46 -35.84 -16.70
CA ARG A 358 0.61 -35.68 -18.17
C ARG A 358 0.58 -34.23 -18.65
N ALA A 359 -0.15 -33.34 -17.99
CA ALA A 359 -0.14 -31.91 -18.33
C ALA A 359 1.18 -31.26 -17.93
N VAL A 360 1.68 -31.57 -16.74
CA VAL A 360 3.00 -31.13 -16.24
C VAL A 360 4.12 -31.63 -17.15
N ASP A 361 4.13 -32.93 -17.49
CA ASP A 361 5.15 -33.54 -18.35
C ASP A 361 5.18 -32.90 -19.75
N ARG A 362 4.01 -32.53 -20.29
CA ARG A 362 3.93 -31.79 -21.54
C ARG A 362 4.56 -30.41 -21.41
N PHE A 363 4.31 -29.70 -20.31
CA PHE A 363 4.92 -28.39 -20.09
C PHE A 363 6.44 -28.50 -19.88
N VAL A 364 6.92 -29.49 -19.12
CA VAL A 364 8.35 -29.72 -18.91
C VAL A 364 9.11 -29.92 -20.23
N LYS A 365 8.50 -30.56 -21.23
CA LYS A 365 9.09 -30.65 -22.57
C LYS A 365 9.34 -29.30 -23.26
N HIS A 366 8.58 -28.26 -22.90
CA HIS A 366 8.78 -26.89 -23.42
C HIS A 366 9.90 -26.13 -22.69
N LEU A 367 10.34 -26.62 -21.51
CA LEU A 367 11.50 -26.07 -20.80
C LEU A 367 12.82 -26.52 -21.44
N LYS A 368 12.82 -27.67 -22.11
CA LYS A 368 14.00 -28.20 -22.82
C LYS A 368 14.28 -27.39 -24.08
N PRO A 369 15.56 -27.13 -24.41
CA PRO A 369 15.92 -26.59 -25.71
C PRO A 369 15.39 -27.53 -26.81
N GLN A 370 14.65 -26.99 -27.78
CA GLN A 370 14.23 -27.75 -28.95
C GLN A 370 15.44 -27.87 -29.88
N GLY A 371 16.17 -29.00 -29.81
CA GLY A 371 17.20 -29.36 -30.78
C GLY A 371 18.60 -29.59 -30.23
N GLU A 372 18.75 -30.52 -29.28
CA GLU A 372 19.95 -31.36 -29.18
C GLU A 372 19.60 -32.82 -29.47
#